data_AF-A0A8E2DHA7-F1
#
_entry.id   AF-A0A8E2DHA7-F1
#
_cell.length_a   1.000
_cell.length_b   1.000
_cell.length_c   1.000
_cell.angle_alpha   90.00
_cell.angle_beta   90.00
_cell.angle_gamma   90.00
#
_symmetry.space_group_name_H-M   'P 1'
#
loop_
_entity.id
_entity.type
_entity.pdbx_description
1 polymer ?
#
loop_
_entity_poly.entity_id
_entity_poly.type
_entity_poly.pdbx_seq_one_letter_code
_entity_poly.pdbx_strand_id
1 'polypeptide(L)'
;IRWVPGHMDIRGNELADAEAKKAATGLSSDPMRLPKFLRTALPASSSRIKQTFAAKLKDRARIAWTNSTRSARMRATDPTLPSTSFEKL
;
A
#
# COMPACT_ATOMS: atom_id res chain seq x y z
N ILE A 1 18.58 -16.67 19.86
CA ILE A 1 17.66 -16.39 18.72
C ILE A 1 17.69 -17.60 17.80
N ARG A 2 16.54 -18.08 17.31
CA ARG A 2 16.45 -19.23 16.40
C ARG A 2 15.62 -18.83 15.18
N TRP A 3 16.22 -18.87 14.00
CA TRP A 3 15.52 -18.61 12.74
C TRP A 3 14.73 -19.84 12.33
N VAL A 4 13.54 -19.62 11.79
CA VAL A 4 12.60 -20.65 11.38
C VAL A 4 12.17 -20.34 9.95
N PRO A 5 12.14 -21.32 9.03
CA PRO A 5 11.68 -21.08 7.66
C PRO A 5 10.18 -20.73 7.65
N GLY A 6 9.82 -19.72 6.86
CA GLY A 6 8.43 -19.35 6.63
C GLY A 6 7.72 -20.35 5.72
N HIS A 7 6.40 -20.45 5.84
CA HIS A 7 5.54 -21.30 4.99
C HIS A 7 5.88 -22.79 5.01
N MET A 8 6.43 -23.29 6.12
CA MET A 8 6.73 -24.72 6.34
C MET A 8 5.77 -25.37 7.33
N ASP A 9 4.55 -24.82 7.48
CA ASP A 9 3.49 -25.31 8.37
C ASP A 9 3.92 -25.49 9.83
N ILE A 10 4.88 -24.68 10.27
CA ILE A 10 5.35 -24.70 11.65
C ILE A 10 4.29 -24.03 12.50
N ARG A 11 3.50 -24.84 13.21
CA ARG A 11 2.32 -24.41 13.98
C ARG A 11 2.51 -23.09 14.73
N GLY A 12 3.62 -22.91 15.44
CA GLY A 12 3.89 -21.67 16.19
C GLY A 12 4.06 -20.44 15.29
N ASN A 13 4.76 -20.59 14.16
CA ASN A 13 4.95 -19.55 13.16
C ASN A 13 3.62 -19.20 12.48
N GLU A 14 2.84 -20.21 12.08
CA GLU A 14 1.56 -20.00 11.41
C GLU A 14 0.53 -19.33 12.32
N LEU A 15 0.48 -19.69 13.62
CA LEU A 15 -0.37 -19.01 14.60
C LEU A 15 0.05 -17.54 14.79
N ALA A 16 1.36 -17.28 14.86
CA ALA A 16 1.87 -15.92 14.97
C ALA A 16 1.53 -15.08 13.72
N ASP A 17 1.68 -15.65 12.52
CA ASP A 17 1.33 -14.98 11.25
C ASP A 17 -0.18 -14.73 11.14
N ALA A 18 -1.01 -15.67 11.57
CA ALA A 18 -2.47 -15.51 11.61
C ALA A 18 -2.88 -14.34 12.54
N GLU A 19 -2.31 -14.25 13.75
CA GLU A 19 -2.58 -13.13 14.66
C GLU A 19 -2.01 -11.81 14.12
N ALA A 20 -0.85 -11.82 13.47
CA ALA A 20 -0.29 -10.64 12.81
C ALA A 20 -1.19 -10.13 11.68
N LYS A 21 -1.79 -11.03 10.88
CA LYS A 21 -2.79 -10.67 9.85
C LYS A 21 -4.04 -10.05 10.45
N LYS A 22 -4.57 -10.60 11.55
CA LYS A 22 -5.71 -10.01 12.28
C LYS A 22 -5.38 -8.60 12.78
N ALA A 23 -4.21 -8.42 13.39
CA ALA A 23 -3.71 -7.11 13.83
C ALA A 23 -3.60 -6.12 12.67
N ALA A 24 -3.10 -6.55 11.51
CA ALA A 24 -3.02 -5.72 10.32
C ALA A 24 -4.39 -5.28 9.77
N THR A 25 -5.46 -6.05 10.03
CA THR A 25 -6.84 -5.67 9.68
C THR A 25 -7.52 -4.77 10.73
N GLY A 26 -6.82 -4.42 11.82
CA GLY A 26 -7.33 -3.56 12.89
C GLY A 26 -7.91 -4.31 14.09
N LEU A 27 -7.92 -5.65 14.08
CA LEU A 27 -8.31 -6.45 15.23
C LEU A 27 -7.12 -6.57 16.19
N SER A 28 -7.24 -5.99 17.38
CA SER A 28 -6.18 -6.05 18.39
C SER A 28 -6.67 -6.66 19.68
N SER A 29 -5.73 -7.22 20.45
CA SER A 29 -5.99 -7.64 21.83
C SER A 29 -6.18 -6.42 22.74
N ASP A 30 -6.72 -6.66 23.94
CA ASP A 30 -6.75 -5.66 25.01
C ASP A 30 -5.34 -5.05 25.22
N PRO A 31 -5.18 -3.70 25.17
CA PRO A 31 -3.92 -3.03 25.41
C PRO A 31 -3.19 -3.46 26.69
N MET A 32 -3.90 -3.84 27.75
CA MET A 32 -3.29 -4.31 28.99
C MET A 32 -2.55 -5.65 28.83
N ARG A 33 -2.99 -6.49 27.88
CA ARG A 33 -2.34 -7.76 27.51
C ARG A 33 -1.20 -7.57 26.52
N LEU A 34 -1.11 -6.41 25.87
CA LEU A 34 -0.03 -6.10 24.94
C LEU A 34 1.23 -5.63 25.69
N PRO A 35 2.43 -5.92 25.16
CA PRO A 35 3.65 -5.26 25.56
C PRO A 35 3.52 -3.74 25.49
N LYS A 36 4.14 -3.00 26.42
CA LYS A 36 3.98 -1.52 26.54
C LYS A 36 4.19 -0.77 25.22
N PHE A 37 5.16 -1.20 24.40
CA PHE A 37 5.50 -0.58 23.12
C PHE A 37 4.47 -0.84 21.99
N LEU A 38 3.54 -1.79 22.17
CA LEU A 38 2.43 -2.05 21.25
C LEU A 38 1.09 -1.46 21.75
N ARG A 39 1.08 -0.77 22.90
CA ARG A 39 -0.13 -0.11 23.43
C ARG A 39 -0.41 1.22 22.76
N THR A 40 0.59 1.81 22.12
CA THR A 40 0.47 3.05 21.36
C THR A 40 0.27 2.75 19.89
N ALA A 41 -0.44 3.64 19.18
CA ALA A 41 -0.57 3.54 17.74
C ALA A 41 0.81 3.52 17.07
N LEU A 42 1.01 2.57 16.16
CA LEU A 42 2.21 2.52 15.35
C LEU A 42 2.24 3.74 14.41
N PRO A 43 3.44 4.29 14.14
CA PRO A 43 3.57 5.35 13.15
C PRO A 43 3.11 4.85 11.78
N ALA A 44 2.57 5.77 10.99
CA ALA A 44 2.17 5.46 9.62
C ALA A 44 3.38 4.97 8.81
N SER A 45 3.18 3.88 8.07
CA SER A 45 4.22 3.31 7.23
C SER A 45 4.67 4.32 6.16
N SER A 46 5.97 4.56 6.08
CA SER A 46 6.57 5.46 5.08
C SER A 46 6.25 5.01 3.65
N SER A 47 6.19 3.70 3.39
CA SER A 47 5.81 3.17 2.08
C SER A 47 4.35 3.46 1.77
N ARG A 48 3.45 3.29 2.74
CA ARG A 48 2.02 3.61 2.56
C ARG A 48 1.83 5.10 2.31
N ILE A 49 2.52 5.97 3.03
CA ILE A 49 2.47 7.42 2.79
C ILE A 49 2.91 7.76 1.37
N LYS A 50 4.05 7.22 0.91
CA LYS A 50 4.55 7.45 -0.46
C LYS A 50 3.57 6.93 -1.52
N GLN A 51 3.02 5.72 -1.33
CA GLN A 51 2.04 5.14 -2.26
C GLN A 51 0.76 5.99 -2.35
N THR A 52 0.22 6.42 -1.22
CA THR A 52 -1.00 7.26 -1.20
C THR A 52 -0.75 8.62 -1.85
N PHE A 53 0.43 9.22 -1.63
CA PHE A 53 0.80 10.46 -2.30
C PHE A 53 0.97 10.27 -3.81
N ALA A 54 1.68 9.22 -4.24
CA ALA A 54 1.87 8.90 -5.66
C ALA A 54 0.53 8.62 -6.36
N ALA A 55 -0.41 7.92 -5.71
CA ALA A 55 -1.76 7.70 -6.25
C ALA A 55 -2.50 9.03 -6.50
N LYS A 56 -2.48 9.94 -5.50
CA LYS A 56 -3.07 11.28 -5.66
C LYS A 56 -2.40 12.08 -6.78
N LEU A 57 -1.07 11.94 -6.93
CA LEU A 57 -0.34 12.60 -8.00
C LEU A 57 -0.75 12.10 -9.38
N LYS A 58 -0.89 10.78 -9.55
CA LYS A 58 -1.39 10.16 -10.79
C LYS A 58 -2.79 10.67 -11.15
N ASP A 59 -3.70 10.74 -10.19
CA ASP A 59 -5.05 11.25 -10.42
C ASP A 59 -5.05 12.70 -10.91
N ARG A 60 -4.25 13.56 -10.27
CA ARG A 60 -4.10 14.96 -10.70
C ARG A 60 -3.49 15.07 -12.08
N ALA A 61 -2.45 14.28 -12.37
CA ALA A 61 -1.80 14.27 -13.66
C ALA A 61 -2.78 13.84 -14.77
N ARG A 62 -3.59 12.80 -14.52
CA ARG A 62 -4.64 12.35 -15.42
C ARG A 62 -5.67 13.45 -15.69
N ILE A 63 -6.19 14.09 -14.64
CA ILE A 63 -7.16 15.20 -14.78
C ILE A 63 -6.57 16.37 -15.57
N ALA A 64 -5.34 16.77 -15.25
CA ALA A 64 -4.65 17.84 -15.95
C ALA A 64 -4.42 17.50 -17.43
N TRP A 65 -4.02 16.26 -17.73
CA TRP A 65 -3.88 15.77 -19.09
C TRP A 65 -5.21 15.83 -19.84
N THR A 66 -6.27 15.23 -19.31
CA THR A 66 -7.59 15.15 -19.99
C THR A 66 -8.20 16.52 -20.27
N ASN A 67 -7.92 17.51 -19.42
CA ASN A 67 -8.43 18.87 -19.59
C ASN A 67 -7.60 19.71 -20.57
N SER A 68 -6.44 19.23 -21.00
CA SER A 68 -5.55 19.97 -21.90
C SER A 68 -6.00 19.89 -23.36
N THR A 69 -5.80 20.96 -24.13
CA THR A 69 -5.97 20.94 -25.60
C THR A 69 -5.09 19.88 -26.28
N ARG A 70 -3.93 19.57 -25.68
CA ARG A 70 -3.00 18.55 -26.17
C ARG A 70 -3.64 17.16 -26.15
N SER A 71 -4.41 16.82 -25.11
CA SER A 71 -5.12 15.53 -25.06
C SER A 71 -6.16 15.38 -26.17
N ALA A 72 -6.85 16.46 -26.55
CA ALA A 72 -7.80 16.43 -27.65
C ALA A 72 -7.10 16.11 -28.99
N ARG A 73 -5.94 16.72 -29.24
CA ARG A 73 -5.13 16.44 -30.44
C ARG A 73 -4.57 15.02 -30.41
N MET A 74 -4.03 14.60 -29.27
CA MET A 74 -3.34 13.31 -29.15
C MET A 74 -4.29 12.11 -29.20
N ARG A 75 -5.55 12.28 -28.79
CA ARG A 75 -6.60 11.24 -28.92
C ARG A 75 -6.82 10.75 -30.34
N ALA A 76 -6.55 11.59 -31.35
CA ALA A 76 -6.64 11.19 -32.75
C ALA A 76 -5.51 10.22 -33.17
N THR A 77 -4.38 10.24 -32.46
CA THR A 77 -3.21 9.40 -32.73
C THR A 77 -3.21 8.14 -31.86
N ASP A 78 -3.48 8.29 -30.56
CA ASP A 78 -3.57 7.19 -29.62
C ASP A 78 -4.70 7.46 -28.61
N PRO A 79 -5.83 6.72 -28.72
CA PRO A 79 -6.96 6.89 -27.83
C PRO A 79 -6.70 6.31 -26.42
N THR A 80 -5.62 5.54 -26.23
CA THR A 80 -5.28 4.93 -24.93
C THR A 80 -4.55 5.89 -23.99
N LEU A 81 -4.24 7.10 -24.46
CA LEU A 81 -3.56 8.11 -23.66
C LEU A 81 -4.50 8.81 -22.66
N PRO A 82 -4.05 9.08 -21.42
CA PRO A 82 -2.69 8.86 -20.91
C PRO A 82 -2.48 7.39 -20.51
N SER A 83 -1.48 6.75 -21.12
CA SER A 83 -1.17 5.33 -20.91
C SER A 83 -0.12 5.18 -19.81
N THR A 84 -0.25 4.14 -19.00
CA THR A 84 0.73 3.78 -17.98
C THR A 84 2.04 3.25 -18.56
N SER A 85 2.09 2.92 -19.86
CA SER A 85 3.26 2.34 -20.52
C SER A 85 4.49 3.27 -20.53
N PHE A 86 4.25 4.58 -20.42
CA PHE A 86 5.29 5.61 -20.40
C PHE A 86 5.36 6.37 -19.06
N GLU A 87 4.54 5.99 -18.08
CA GLU A 87 4.62 6.55 -16.72
C GLU A 87 5.73 5.86 -15.94
N LYS A 88 6.97 6.34 -16.08
CA LYS A 88 7.99 6.08 -15.06
C LYS A 88 7.79 7.07 -13.91
N LEU A 89 7.44 6.54 -12.75
CA LEU A 89 7.46 7.26 -11.46
C LEU A 89 8.67 6.82 -10.65
#